data_AF-A0A1G2KL12-F1
#
_entry.id   AF-A0A1G2KL12-F1
#
_cell.length_a   1.000
_cell.length_b   1.000
_cell.length_c   1.000
_cell.angle_alpha   90.00
_cell.angle_beta   90.00
_cell.angle_gamma   90.00
#
_symmetry.space_group_name_H-M   'P 1'
#
loop_
_entity.id
_entity.type
_entity.pdbx_description
1 polymer ?
#
loop_
_entity_poly.entity_id
_entity_poly.type
_entity_poly.pdbx_seq_one_letter_code
_entity_poly.pdbx_strand_id
1 'polypeptide(L)'
;MTLATHIVIAGAIAKPLMALNPIFAFLAAIATHYLADAIPHWDYDLGSLEERDNNEKQRWNFSRGSLAGDLAHAALDGLLGSAFLFVIFPPTSLDIFYWIIVVIMGAVLPDFLQGLYFFRRPSWMRPIHDFHSLMHTKIKLGSYPLIGIPFQLTIFLFFLYFLI
;
A
#
# COMPACT_ATOMS: atom_id res chain seq x y z
N MET A 1 -1.19 4.45 -3.81
CA MET A 1 -0.02 5.27 -3.37
C MET A 1 1.21 4.38 -3.31
N THR A 2 2.38 4.90 -2.93
CA THR A 2 3.50 4.01 -2.56
C THR A 2 3.19 3.23 -1.29
N LEU A 3 3.66 1.98 -1.23
CA LEU A 3 3.48 1.06 -0.12
C LEU A 3 4.08 1.61 1.17
N ALA A 4 5.22 2.32 1.09
CA ALA A 4 5.79 2.99 2.25
C ALA A 4 4.81 4.00 2.87
N THR A 5 4.09 4.75 2.04
CA THR A 5 3.11 5.74 2.52
C THR A 5 1.91 5.06 3.14
N HIS A 6 1.40 3.98 2.55
CA HIS A 6 0.32 3.19 3.14
C HIS A 6 0.70 2.63 4.52
N ILE A 7 1.92 2.10 4.66
CA ILE A 7 2.40 1.54 5.93
C ILE A 7 2.51 2.63 7.01
N VAL A 8 3.01 3.82 6.68
CA VAL A 8 3.13 4.92 7.66
C VAL A 8 1.76 5.47 8.07
N ILE A 9 0.83 5.65 7.12
CA ILE A 9 -0.56 6.05 7.44
C ILE A 9 -1.21 5.01 8.35
N ALA A 10 -1.09 3.73 7.99
CA ALA A 10 -1.65 2.63 8.76
C ALA A 10 -1.06 2.58 10.18
N GLY A 11 0.25 2.76 10.33
CA GLY A 11 0.90 2.88 11.63
C GLY A 11 0.30 3.99 12.48
N ALA A 12 0.12 5.18 11.91
CA ALA A 12 -0.32 6.36 12.64
C ALA A 12 -1.77 6.20 13.14
N ILE A 13 -2.64 5.66 12.28
CA ILE A 13 -4.05 5.44 12.61
C ILE A 13 -4.25 4.22 13.52
N ALA A 14 -3.47 3.15 13.34
CA ALA A 14 -3.62 1.93 14.12
C ALA A 14 -3.00 2.05 15.52
N LYS A 15 -2.01 2.93 15.74
CA LYS A 15 -1.33 3.17 17.03
C LYS A 15 -2.28 3.16 18.26
N PRO A 16 -3.36 3.96 18.32
CA PRO A 16 -4.29 3.94 19.46
C PRO A 16 -5.07 2.62 19.62
N LEU A 17 -5.24 1.85 18.54
CA LEU A 17 -5.95 0.57 18.55
C LEU A 17 -5.05 -0.61 18.93
N MET A 18 -3.72 -0.42 18.88
CA MET A 18 -2.74 -1.44 19.27
C MET A 18 -2.83 -1.80 20.75
N ALA A 19 -3.35 -0.93 21.61
CA ALA A 19 -3.55 -1.27 23.03
C ALA A 19 -4.82 -2.12 23.26
N LEU A 20 -5.72 -2.21 22.28
CA LEU A 20 -7.04 -2.81 22.43
C LEU A 20 -7.09 -4.25 21.91
N ASN A 21 -6.78 -4.46 20.62
CA ASN A 21 -6.84 -5.78 19.97
C ASN A 21 -6.09 -5.81 18.62
N PRO A 22 -5.25 -6.83 18.32
CA PRO A 22 -4.53 -6.94 17.04
C PRO A 22 -5.44 -6.94 15.83
N ILE A 23 -6.63 -7.52 15.96
CA ILE A 23 -7.62 -7.57 14.91
C ILE A 23 -8.13 -6.15 14.56
N PHE A 24 -8.31 -5.27 15.55
CA PHE A 24 -8.73 -3.89 15.27
C PHE A 24 -7.62 -3.08 14.61
N ALA A 25 -6.37 -3.26 15.01
CA ALA A 25 -5.22 -2.63 14.35
C ALA A 25 -5.09 -3.12 12.89
N PHE A 26 -5.26 -4.42 12.65
CA PHE A 26 -5.27 -5.01 11.31
C PHE A 26 -6.36 -4.44 10.41
N LEU A 27 -7.61 -4.43 10.90
CA LEU A 27 -8.76 -3.94 10.14
C LEU A 27 -8.65 -2.44 9.88
N ALA A 28 -8.14 -1.66 10.84
CA ALA A 28 -7.84 -0.25 10.64
C ALA A 28 -6.76 -0.04 9.57
N ALA A 29 -5.69 -0.84 9.57
CA ALA A 29 -4.65 -0.78 8.56
C ALA A 29 -5.23 -1.05 7.14
N ILE A 30 -6.05 -2.08 6.97
CA ILE A 30 -6.75 -2.36 5.71
C ILE A 30 -7.65 -1.18 5.30
N ALA A 31 -8.47 -0.67 6.23
CA ALA A 31 -9.38 0.43 5.94
C ALA A 31 -8.62 1.69 5.51
N THR A 32 -7.52 2.01 6.19
CA THR A 32 -6.70 3.18 5.88
C THR A 32 -6.00 3.07 4.53
N HIS A 33 -5.63 1.88 4.09
CA HIS A 33 -5.11 1.67 2.74
C HIS A 33 -6.12 2.16 1.69
N TYR A 34 -7.35 1.63 1.73
CA TYR A 34 -8.40 2.01 0.79
C TYR A 34 -8.79 3.49 0.89
N LEU A 35 -8.83 4.05 2.10
CA LEU A 35 -9.11 5.48 2.29
C LEU A 35 -8.00 6.36 1.72
N ALA A 36 -6.74 5.94 1.88
CA ALA A 36 -5.59 6.65 1.33
C ALA A 36 -5.59 6.60 -0.20
N ASP A 37 -6.01 5.48 -0.81
CA ASP A 37 -6.13 5.39 -2.27
C ASP A 37 -7.17 6.31 -2.89
N ALA A 38 -8.16 6.75 -2.11
CA ALA A 38 -9.15 7.72 -2.55
C ALA A 38 -8.58 9.15 -2.68
N ILE A 39 -7.43 9.42 -2.08
CA ILE A 39 -6.73 10.71 -2.15
C ILE A 39 -5.89 10.73 -3.44
N PRO A 40 -5.93 11.80 -4.26
CA PRO A 40 -5.04 11.95 -5.42
C PRO A 40 -3.57 11.68 -5.07
N HIS A 41 -2.89 10.77 -5.76
CA HIS A 41 -1.54 10.37 -5.35
C HIS A 41 -0.64 9.99 -6.52
N TRP A 42 0.65 9.88 -6.23
CA TRP A 42 1.68 9.52 -7.20
C TRP A 42 2.14 8.07 -6.98
N ASP A 43 2.13 7.32 -8.07
CA ASP A 43 2.64 5.95 -8.09
C ASP A 43 3.69 5.85 -9.19
N TYR A 44 4.71 5.02 -8.96
CA TYR A 44 5.67 4.66 -10.00
C TYR A 44 4.99 3.78 -11.06
N ASP A 45 5.54 3.83 -12.27
CA ASP A 45 5.00 3.08 -13.41
C ASP A 45 5.40 1.60 -13.32
N LEU A 46 4.43 0.69 -13.49
CA LEU A 46 4.64 -0.75 -13.52
C LEU A 46 4.73 -1.20 -14.98
N GLY A 47 5.95 -1.26 -15.53
CA GLY A 47 6.18 -1.56 -16.95
C GLY A 47 5.73 -2.96 -17.38
N SER A 48 5.60 -3.88 -16.42
CA SER A 48 5.10 -5.24 -16.62
C SER A 48 3.59 -5.36 -16.62
N LEU A 49 2.83 -4.27 -16.40
CA LEU A 49 1.37 -4.30 -16.45
C LEU A 49 0.87 -4.03 -17.88
N GLU A 50 0.09 -4.96 -18.43
CA GLU A 50 -0.64 -4.78 -19.69
C GLU A 50 -1.85 -3.86 -19.51
N GLU A 51 -2.18 -3.09 -20.55
CA GLU A 51 -3.39 -2.26 -20.61
C GLU A 51 -3.65 -1.40 -19.36
N ARG A 52 -2.63 -0.63 -18.96
CA ARG A 52 -2.59 0.20 -17.74
C ARG A 52 -3.84 1.07 -17.54
N ASP A 53 -4.36 1.68 -18.60
CA ASP A 53 -5.49 2.61 -18.54
C ASP A 53 -6.85 1.90 -18.51
N ASN A 54 -6.89 0.58 -18.71
CA ASN A 54 -8.09 -0.22 -18.66
C ASN A 54 -8.04 -1.21 -17.49
N ASN A 55 -8.55 -0.79 -16.33
CA ASN A 55 -8.63 -1.62 -15.12
C ASN A 55 -9.25 -3.01 -15.41
N GLU A 56 -10.22 -3.10 -16.32
CA GLU A 56 -10.85 -4.37 -16.67
C GLU A 56 -9.98 -5.32 -17.49
N LYS A 57 -8.80 -4.89 -17.96
CA LYS A 57 -7.92 -5.68 -18.81
C LYS A 57 -6.49 -5.81 -18.27
N GLN A 58 -6.19 -5.18 -17.14
CA GLN A 58 -4.89 -5.25 -16.47
C GLN A 58 -4.46 -6.69 -16.16
N ARG A 59 -3.24 -7.05 -16.58
CA ARG A 59 -2.60 -8.36 -16.34
C ARG A 59 -1.08 -8.21 -16.27
N TRP A 60 -0.42 -9.15 -15.60
CA TRP A 60 1.03 -9.25 -15.66
C TRP A 60 1.49 -9.76 -17.03
N ASN A 61 2.39 -9.01 -17.66
CA ASN A 61 3.12 -9.41 -18.84
C ASN A 61 4.49 -9.98 -18.45
N PHE A 62 4.56 -11.30 -18.41
CA PHE A 62 5.80 -12.04 -18.08
C PHE A 62 6.84 -12.00 -19.20
N SER A 63 6.46 -11.60 -20.42
CA SER A 63 7.36 -11.49 -21.57
C SER A 63 8.11 -10.17 -21.59
N ARG A 64 7.61 -9.13 -20.91
CA ARG A 64 8.34 -7.90 -20.64
C ARG A 64 9.28 -8.18 -19.46
N GLY A 65 10.58 -8.15 -19.71
CA GLY A 65 11.63 -8.39 -18.70
C GLY A 65 11.66 -7.40 -17.52
N SER A 66 10.63 -6.56 -17.33
CA SER A 66 10.48 -5.59 -16.26
C SER A 66 9.81 -6.15 -15.00
N LEU A 67 9.15 -7.32 -15.05
CA LEU A 67 8.38 -7.84 -13.89
C LEU A 67 9.24 -7.98 -12.63
N ALA A 68 10.44 -8.55 -12.75
CA ALA A 68 11.34 -8.69 -11.60
C ALA A 68 11.76 -7.32 -11.04
N GLY A 69 11.95 -6.33 -11.92
CA GLY A 69 12.24 -4.95 -11.53
C GLY A 69 11.08 -4.30 -10.79
N ASP A 70 9.86 -4.44 -11.30
CA ASP A 70 8.65 -3.89 -10.69
C ASP A 70 8.39 -4.50 -9.31
N LEU A 71 8.52 -5.83 -9.18
CA LEU A 71 8.41 -6.53 -7.90
C LEU A 71 9.51 -6.11 -6.91
N ALA A 72 10.74 -5.92 -7.39
CA ALA A 72 11.84 -5.44 -6.56
C ALA A 72 11.59 -4.01 -6.05
N HIS A 73 11.09 -3.12 -6.90
CA HIS A 73 10.72 -1.75 -6.49
C HIS A 73 9.62 -1.78 -5.43
N ALA A 74 8.54 -2.54 -5.63
CA ALA A 74 7.46 -2.68 -4.67
C ALA A 74 7.93 -3.30 -3.34
N ALA A 75 8.81 -4.31 -3.41
CA ALA A 75 9.39 -4.92 -2.22
C ALA A 75 10.29 -3.93 -1.45
N LEU A 76 11.15 -3.18 -2.14
CA LEU A 76 12.00 -2.17 -1.51
C LEU A 76 11.17 -1.06 -0.88
N ASP A 77 10.13 -0.58 -1.54
CA ASP A 77 9.22 0.43 -1.02
C ASP A 77 8.47 -0.08 0.24
N GLY A 78 7.95 -1.29 0.20
CA GLY A 78 7.35 -1.94 1.38
C GLY A 78 8.34 -2.13 2.54
N LEU A 79 9.58 -2.53 2.24
CA LEU A 79 10.65 -2.66 3.23
C LEU A 79 11.02 -1.31 3.84
N LEU A 80 11.08 -0.24 3.06
CA LEU A 80 11.33 1.12 3.55
C LEU A 80 10.23 1.56 4.53
N GLY A 81 8.95 1.40 4.16
CA GLY A 81 7.83 1.70 5.06
C GLY A 81 7.86 0.88 6.34
N SER A 82 8.14 -0.42 6.21
CA SER A 82 8.26 -1.34 7.35
C SER A 82 9.40 -0.93 8.29
N ALA A 83 10.56 -0.55 7.73
CA ALA A 83 11.70 -0.09 8.50
C ALA A 83 11.38 1.16 9.33
N PHE A 84 10.59 2.11 8.80
CA PHE A 84 10.12 3.26 9.59
C PHE A 84 9.34 2.82 10.83
N LEU A 85 8.41 1.86 10.71
CA LEU A 85 7.67 1.37 11.87
C LEU A 85 8.58 0.69 12.90
N PHE A 86 9.54 -0.14 12.47
CA PHE A 86 10.48 -0.80 13.37
C PHE A 86 11.44 0.18 14.07
N VAL A 87 11.80 1.29 13.41
CA VAL A 87 12.65 2.33 14.02
C VAL A 87 11.86 3.16 15.04
N ILE A 88 10.60 3.51 14.75
CA ILE A 88 9.76 4.33 15.64
C ILE A 88 9.23 3.51 16.82
N PHE A 89 8.93 2.23 16.59
CA PHE A 89 8.53 1.26 17.60
C PHE A 89 9.56 0.14 17.68
N PRO A 90 10.73 0.35 18.30
CA PRO A 90 11.68 -0.73 18.50
C PRO A 90 11.00 -1.88 19.26
N PRO A 91 11.04 -3.12 18.73
CA PRO A 91 10.33 -4.24 19.33
C PRO A 91 11.05 -4.70 20.60
N THR A 92 10.72 -4.06 21.73
CA THR A 92 11.24 -4.42 23.05
C THR A 92 10.53 -5.62 23.67
N SER A 93 9.40 -6.04 23.08
CA SER A 93 8.64 -7.25 23.44
C SER A 93 8.09 -7.94 22.19
N LEU A 94 7.73 -9.23 22.35
CA LEU A 94 7.05 -9.98 21.28
C LEU A 94 5.70 -9.36 20.92
N ASP A 95 4.99 -8.78 21.89
CA ASP A 95 3.71 -8.11 21.62
C ASP A 95 3.91 -6.96 20.65
N ILE A 96 4.86 -6.04 20.93
CA ILE A 96 5.18 -4.91 20.05
C ILE A 96 5.59 -5.41 18.66
N PHE A 97 6.41 -6.46 18.58
CA PHE A 97 6.76 -7.09 17.32
C PHE A 97 5.51 -7.57 16.55
N TYR A 98 4.61 -8.31 17.20
CA TYR A 98 3.38 -8.78 16.58
C TYR A 98 2.48 -7.63 16.10
N TRP A 99 2.38 -6.55 16.87
CA TRP A 99 1.61 -5.37 16.48
C TRP A 99 2.12 -4.75 15.19
N ILE A 100 3.43 -4.54 15.09
CA ILE A 100 4.07 -3.97 13.91
C ILE A 100 3.79 -4.87 12.70
N ILE A 101 4.00 -6.18 12.83
CA ILE A 101 3.74 -7.14 11.75
C ILE A 101 2.28 -7.11 11.31
N VAL A 102 1.33 -7.10 12.24
CA VAL A 102 -0.10 -7.08 11.94
C VAL A 102 -0.49 -5.81 11.17
N VAL A 103 0.02 -4.64 11.58
CA VAL A 103 -0.25 -3.38 10.88
C VAL A 103 0.35 -3.38 9.48
N ILE A 104 1.60 -3.82 9.32
CA ILE A 104 2.24 -3.95 8.00
C ILE A 104 1.43 -4.89 7.11
N MET A 105 1.06 -6.06 7.61
CA MET A 105 0.25 -7.03 6.87
C MET A 105 -1.06 -6.42 6.41
N GLY A 106 -1.78 -5.72 7.29
CA GLY A 106 -3.05 -5.07 6.93
C GLY A 106 -2.88 -3.97 5.89
N ALA A 107 -1.80 -3.18 5.99
CA ALA A 107 -1.50 -2.09 5.06
C ALA A 107 -1.09 -2.58 3.67
N VAL A 108 -0.42 -3.74 3.58
CA VAL A 108 0.11 -4.30 2.31
C VAL A 108 -0.90 -5.23 1.63
N LEU A 109 -1.82 -5.83 2.39
CA LEU A 109 -2.71 -6.86 1.90
C LEU A 109 -3.54 -6.45 0.66
N PRO A 110 -4.14 -5.25 0.57
CA PRO A 110 -4.95 -4.88 -0.59
C PRO A 110 -4.17 -4.90 -1.92
N ASP A 111 -2.99 -4.29 -1.95
CA ASP A 111 -2.10 -4.30 -3.12
C ASP A 111 -1.60 -5.70 -3.46
N PHE A 112 -1.24 -6.49 -2.43
CA PHE A 112 -0.84 -7.88 -2.63
C PHE A 112 -1.96 -8.70 -3.30
N LEU A 113 -3.21 -8.51 -2.87
CA LEU A 113 -4.37 -9.15 -3.49
C LEU A 113 -4.60 -8.67 -4.93
N GLN A 114 -4.33 -7.40 -5.25
CA GLN A 114 -4.32 -6.94 -6.66
C GLN A 114 -3.24 -7.62 -7.48
N GLY A 115 -2.02 -7.70 -6.96
CA GLY A 115 -0.92 -8.39 -7.63
C GLY A 115 -1.26 -9.86 -7.92
N LEU A 116 -1.90 -10.55 -6.97
CA LEU A 116 -2.40 -11.91 -7.18
C LEU A 116 -3.53 -11.98 -8.21
N TYR A 117 -4.44 -11.01 -8.19
CA TYR A 117 -5.52 -10.92 -9.18
C TYR A 117 -4.96 -10.80 -10.59
N PHE A 118 -3.96 -9.95 -10.84
CA PHE A 118 -3.39 -9.74 -12.17
C PHE A 118 -2.66 -10.96 -12.76
N PHE A 119 -2.33 -11.97 -11.94
CA PHE A 119 -1.70 -13.21 -12.39
C PHE A 119 -2.65 -14.07 -13.25
N ARG A 120 -3.86 -14.35 -12.76
CA ARG A 120 -4.82 -15.26 -13.43
C ARG A 120 -6.25 -14.74 -13.50
N ARG A 121 -6.55 -13.61 -12.85
CA ARG A 121 -7.87 -12.97 -12.78
C ARG A 121 -9.00 -13.94 -12.45
N PRO A 122 -8.86 -14.74 -11.38
CA PRO A 122 -9.92 -15.68 -11.02
C PRO A 122 -11.20 -14.91 -10.66
N SER A 123 -12.35 -15.43 -11.09
CA SER A 123 -13.65 -14.76 -10.93
C SER A 123 -14.01 -14.47 -9.48
N TRP A 124 -13.59 -15.31 -8.53
CA TRP A 124 -13.86 -15.13 -7.10
C TRP A 124 -13.12 -13.93 -6.48
N MET A 125 -12.02 -13.47 -7.08
CA MET A 125 -11.29 -12.26 -6.65
C MET A 125 -11.83 -10.98 -7.30
N ARG A 126 -12.72 -11.10 -8.29
CA ARG A 126 -13.25 -9.95 -9.01
C ARG A 126 -13.92 -8.92 -8.10
N PRO A 127 -14.74 -9.30 -7.09
CA PRO A 127 -15.31 -8.31 -6.17
C PRO A 127 -14.25 -7.52 -5.38
N ILE A 128 -13.14 -8.16 -5.02
CA ILE A 128 -12.02 -7.51 -4.31
C ILE A 128 -11.32 -6.51 -5.25
N HIS A 129 -11.08 -6.91 -6.51
CA HIS A 129 -10.55 -6.03 -7.53
C HIS A 129 -11.46 -4.82 -7.79
N ASP A 130 -12.75 -5.05 -7.99
CA ASP A 130 -13.73 -4.01 -8.28
C ASP A 130 -13.85 -3.03 -7.10
N PHE A 131 -13.82 -3.52 -5.85
CA PHE A 131 -13.83 -2.67 -4.66
C PHE A 131 -12.56 -1.82 -4.55
N HIS A 132 -11.38 -2.40 -4.75
CA HIS A 132 -10.12 -1.66 -4.72
C HIS A 132 -10.07 -0.60 -5.83
N SER A 133 -10.48 -0.94 -7.05
CA SER A 133 -10.62 -0.02 -8.19
C SER A 133 -11.62 1.12 -7.90
N LEU A 134 -12.71 0.84 -7.19
CA LEU A 134 -13.70 1.84 -6.74
C LEU A 134 -13.09 2.83 -5.74
N MET A 135 -12.27 2.34 -4.81
CA MET A 135 -11.63 3.17 -3.78
C MET A 135 -10.52 4.04 -4.36
N HIS A 136 -9.87 3.61 -5.43
CA HIS A 136 -8.85 4.41 -6.09
C HIS A 136 -9.39 5.70 -6.67
N THR A 137 -8.67 6.78 -6.38
CA THR A 137 -8.88 8.08 -6.99
C THR A 137 -8.82 8.03 -8.52
N LYS A 138 -9.72 8.80 -9.14
CA LYS A 138 -9.74 9.03 -10.60
C LYS A 138 -8.71 10.08 -11.03
N ILE A 139 -8.17 10.85 -10.10
CA ILE A 139 -7.17 11.89 -10.38
C ILE A 139 -5.78 11.25 -10.34
N LYS A 140 -5.21 10.98 -11.51
CA LYS A 140 -3.90 10.35 -11.65
C LYS A 140 -2.77 11.39 -11.65
N LEU A 141 -1.89 11.34 -10.65
CA LEU A 141 -0.72 12.24 -10.59
C LEU A 141 0.56 11.60 -11.15
N GLY A 142 0.54 10.33 -11.58
CA GLY A 142 1.71 9.60 -12.06
C GLY A 142 2.51 10.33 -13.15
N SER A 143 1.83 10.98 -14.10
CA SER A 143 2.44 11.77 -15.17
C SER A 143 3.01 13.13 -14.73
N TYR A 144 2.76 13.54 -13.49
CA TYR A 144 3.13 14.85 -12.93
C TYR A 144 4.02 14.70 -11.68
N PRO A 145 5.22 14.09 -11.78
CA PRO A 145 6.06 13.79 -10.62
C PRO A 145 6.44 15.03 -9.80
N LEU A 146 6.61 16.19 -10.44
CA LEU A 146 6.94 17.46 -9.76
C LEU A 146 5.82 17.98 -8.84
N ILE A 147 4.59 17.48 -8.99
CA ILE A 147 3.44 17.82 -8.15
C ILE A 147 3.11 16.63 -7.24
N GLY A 148 3.06 15.43 -7.84
CA GLY A 148 2.66 14.20 -7.17
C GLY A 148 3.61 13.78 -6.05
N ILE A 149 4.93 13.82 -6.28
CA ILE A 149 5.92 13.42 -5.27
C ILE A 149 5.90 14.37 -4.06
N PRO A 150 5.96 15.71 -4.21
CA PRO A 150 5.84 16.62 -3.07
C PRO A 150 4.50 16.49 -2.32
N PHE A 151 3.40 16.28 -3.04
CA PHE A 151 2.09 16.07 -2.42
C PHE A 151 2.08 14.80 -1.56
N GLN A 152 2.56 13.68 -2.11
CA GLN A 152 2.67 12.41 -1.38
C GLN A 152 3.62 12.51 -0.19
N LEU A 153 4.76 13.18 -0.35
CA LEU A 153 5.70 13.43 0.74
C LEU A 153 5.05 14.25 1.86
N THR A 154 4.20 15.22 1.53
CA THR A 154 3.45 16.01 2.52
C THR A 154 2.51 15.12 3.33
N ILE A 155 1.76 14.23 2.68
CA ILE A 155 0.90 13.25 3.35
C ILE A 155 1.75 12.34 4.25
N PHE A 156 2.84 11.80 3.71
CA PHE A 156 3.75 10.93 4.45
C PHE A 156 4.27 11.61 5.72
N LEU A 157 4.79 12.84 5.61
CA LEU A 157 5.32 13.60 6.75
C LEU A 157 4.24 13.97 7.75
N PHE A 158 3.03 14.32 7.29
CA PHE A 158 1.89 14.60 8.15
C PHE A 158 1.54 13.38 9.03
N PHE A 159 1.40 12.19 8.43
CA PHE A 159 1.11 10.98 9.21
C PHE A 159 2.30 10.49 10.03
N LEU A 160 3.53 10.69 9.55
CA LEU A 160 4.74 10.43 10.33
C LEU A 160 4.78 11.27 11.61
N TYR A 161 4.33 12.53 11.56
CA TYR A 161 4.23 13.37 12.75
C TYR A 161 3.26 12.81 13.80
N PHE A 162 2.12 12.24 13.39
CA PHE A 162 1.19 11.58 14.33
C PHE A 162 1.66 10.19 14.78
N LEU A 163 2.54 9.57 14.00
CA LEU A 163 3.10 8.26 14.29
C LEU A 163 4.09 8.31 15.46
N ILE A 164 4.92 9.36 15.50
CA ILE A 164 5.92 9.62 16.56
C ILE A 164 5.18 10.07 17.83
#